data_AF-A0AAU6WMQ7-F1
#
_entry.id   AF-A0AAU6WMQ7-F1
#
_cell.length_a   1.000
_cell.length_b   1.000
_cell.length_c   1.000
_cell.angle_alpha   90.00
_cell.angle_beta   90.00
_cell.angle_gamma   90.00
#
_symmetry.space_group_name_H-M   'P 1'
#
loop_
_entity.id
_entity.type
_entity.pdbx_description
1 polymer ?
#
loop_
_entity_poly.entity_id
_entity_poly.type
_entity_poly.pdbx_seq_one_letter_code
_entity_poly.pdbx_strand_id
1 'polypeptide(L)'
;MTWKEVRDEGDVSRVNFRQEKTDGVEYLYISKQARELLGERQDPQERVFKGLKYGMTYNTEIIRWCNRAAVPKHITFHSARHTNAVLLLENGADIYTVSKRLGHRELRTTQIYAKIVDSKMKEAAEIIPELNIEL
;
A
#
# COMPACT_ATOMS: atom_id res chain seq x y z
N MET A 1 -5.04 10.08 -11.87
CA MET A 1 -5.27 8.77 -12.51
C MET A 1 -6.48 8.80 -13.42
N THR A 2 -6.25 8.47 -14.68
CA THR A 2 -7.14 8.40 -15.83
C THR A 2 -6.94 7.05 -16.53
N TRP A 3 -7.87 6.61 -17.36
CA TRP A 3 -7.76 5.29 -17.99
C TRP A 3 -6.56 5.14 -18.93
N LYS A 4 -6.05 6.23 -19.53
CA LYS A 4 -4.80 6.21 -20.32
C LYS A 4 -3.55 5.85 -19.51
N GLU A 5 -3.59 6.02 -18.19
CA GLU A 5 -2.48 5.73 -17.29
C GLU A 5 -2.44 4.24 -16.91
N VAL A 6 -3.57 3.53 -17.01
CA VAL A 6 -3.65 2.08 -16.76
C VAL A 6 -3.26 1.33 -18.04
N ARG A 7 -2.26 0.44 -17.97
CA ARG A 7 -1.77 -0.39 -19.07
C ARG A 7 -1.93 -1.87 -18.73
N ASP A 8 -2.46 -2.61 -19.68
CA ASP A 8 -2.67 -4.05 -19.60
C ASP A 8 -1.80 -4.68 -20.72
N GLU A 9 -0.79 -5.47 -20.34
CA GLU A 9 0.21 -6.07 -21.23
C GLU A 9 0.30 -7.58 -20.95
N GLY A 10 -0.45 -8.36 -21.72
CA GLY A 10 -0.62 -9.79 -21.45
C GLY A 10 -1.28 -10.01 -20.08
N ASP A 11 -0.62 -10.78 -19.22
CA ASP A 11 -1.09 -11.10 -17.87
C ASP A 11 -0.72 -10.04 -16.82
N VAL A 12 -0.04 -8.97 -17.23
CA VAL A 12 0.50 -7.96 -16.32
C VAL A 12 -0.21 -6.63 -16.50
N SER A 13 -0.63 -6.02 -15.40
CA SER A 13 -1.20 -4.67 -15.39
C SER A 13 -0.27 -3.70 -14.64
N ARG A 14 -0.13 -2.49 -15.17
CA ARG A 14 0.62 -1.40 -14.55
C ARG A 14 -0.09 -0.06 -14.65
N VAL A 15 0.21 0.83 -13.71
CA VAL A 15 -0.21 2.24 -13.74
C VAL A 15 1.01 3.11 -14.00
N ASN A 16 1.00 3.87 -15.09
CA ASN A 16 2.03 4.82 -15.44
C ASN A 16 1.62 6.21 -14.93
N PHE A 17 2.50 6.89 -14.22
CA PHE A 17 2.22 8.21 -13.66
C PHE A 17 3.49 9.06 -13.60
N ARG A 18 3.31 10.38 -13.57
CA ARG A 18 4.42 11.31 -13.37
C ARG A 18 4.52 11.64 -11.89
N GLN A 19 5.68 11.44 -11.28
CA GLN A 19 5.91 11.84 -9.90
C GLN A 19 6.13 13.36 -9.83
N GLU A 20 5.32 14.05 -9.04
CA GLU A 20 5.46 15.51 -8.84
C GLU A 20 6.81 15.87 -8.18
N LYS A 21 7.33 15.03 -7.29
CA LYS A 21 8.53 15.33 -6.48
C LYS A 21 9.85 15.20 -7.26
N THR A 22 9.86 14.39 -8.31
CA THR A 22 11.08 14.05 -9.07
C THR A 22 10.97 14.41 -10.55
N ASP A 23 9.79 14.84 -10.99
CA ASP A 23 9.41 15.04 -12.40
C ASP A 23 9.59 13.79 -13.30
N GLY A 24 9.87 12.64 -12.70
CA GLY A 24 10.11 11.37 -13.39
C GLY A 24 8.80 10.69 -13.81
N VAL A 25 8.82 10.07 -14.99
CA VAL A 25 7.78 9.12 -15.40
C VAL A 25 8.08 7.77 -14.74
N GLU A 26 7.13 7.29 -13.96
CA GLU A 26 7.24 6.07 -13.18
C GLU A 26 6.09 5.12 -13.53
N TYR A 27 6.27 3.84 -13.19
CA TYR A 27 5.23 2.83 -13.34
C TYR A 27 5.11 1.98 -12.07
N LEU A 28 3.89 1.54 -11.79
CA LEU A 28 3.57 0.65 -10.67
C LEU A 28 2.82 -0.57 -11.19
N TYR A 29 3.41 -1.75 -11.04
CA TYR A 29 2.69 -3.00 -11.27
C TYR A 29 1.60 -3.20 -10.20
N ILE A 30 0.41 -3.55 -10.67
CA ILE A 30 -0.76 -3.83 -9.84
C ILE A 30 -1.15 -5.30 -10.00
N SER A 31 -1.69 -5.90 -8.93
CA SER A 31 -2.18 -7.28 -9.00
C SER A 31 -3.41 -7.38 -9.89
N LYS A 32 -3.71 -8.60 -10.35
CA LYS A 32 -4.95 -8.91 -11.07
C LYS A 32 -6.20 -8.45 -10.28
N GLN A 33 -6.24 -8.72 -8.98
CA GLN A 33 -7.32 -8.27 -8.10
C GLN A 33 -7.45 -6.74 -8.07
N ALA A 34 -6.33 -6.01 -7.93
CA ALA A 34 -6.37 -4.55 -7.96
C ALA A 34 -6.87 -4.03 -9.31
N ARG A 35 -6.49 -4.68 -10.42
CA ARG A 35 -6.97 -4.36 -11.76
C ARG A 35 -8.47 -4.62 -11.93
N GLU A 36 -8.98 -5.73 -11.41
CA GLU A 36 -10.40 -6.08 -11.42
C GLU A 36 -11.23 -5.05 -10.63
N LEU A 37 -10.72 -4.60 -9.47
CA LEU A 37 -11.36 -3.57 -8.65
C LEU A 37 -11.45 -2.19 -9.33
N LEU A 38 -10.64 -1.91 -10.37
CA LEU A 38 -10.80 -0.69 -11.17
C LEU A 38 -12.06 -0.72 -12.05
N GLY A 39 -12.63 -1.91 -12.27
CA GLY A 39 -13.79 -2.13 -13.12
C GLY A 39 -13.47 -2.16 -14.62
N GLU A 40 -14.52 -2.03 -15.41
CA GLU A 40 -14.44 -2.02 -16.87
C GLU A 40 -13.73 -0.77 -17.38
N ARG A 41 -12.89 -0.97 -18.40
CA ARG A 41 -12.14 0.12 -19.01
C ARG A 41 -13.09 1.11 -19.68
N GLN A 42 -12.92 2.40 -19.37
CA GLN A 42 -13.67 3.49 -19.97
C GLN A 42 -12.80 4.31 -20.93
N ASP A 43 -13.32 5.46 -21.38
CA ASP A 43 -12.60 6.40 -22.24
C ASP A 43 -11.20 6.76 -21.66
N PRO A 44 -10.13 6.78 -22.48
CA PRO A 44 -8.77 7.02 -21.99
C PRO A 44 -8.57 8.32 -21.20
N GLN A 45 -9.34 9.37 -21.50
CA GLN A 45 -9.23 10.67 -20.82
C GLN A 45 -10.10 10.74 -19.55
N GLU A 46 -11.02 9.81 -19.36
CA GLU A 46 -11.83 9.75 -18.16
C GLU A 46 -11.02 9.30 -16.93
N ARG A 47 -11.45 9.79 -15.76
CA ARG A 47 -10.91 9.35 -14.47
C ARG A 47 -11.35 7.93 -14.15
N VAL A 48 -10.40 7.13 -13.66
CA VAL A 48 -10.69 5.79 -13.14
C VAL A 48 -11.58 5.88 -11.90
N PHE A 49 -11.22 6.77 -10.97
CA PHE A 49 -12.02 7.02 -9.76
C PHE A 49 -12.89 8.28 -9.97
N LYS A 50 -14.10 8.09 -10.49
CA LYS A 50 -15.10 9.16 -10.63
C LYS A 50 -15.58 9.60 -9.25
N GLY A 51 -15.72 10.91 -9.05
CA GLY A 51 -16.16 11.46 -7.76
C GLY A 51 -15.10 11.43 -6.65
N LEU A 52 -13.91 10.86 -6.87
CA LEU A 52 -12.78 10.95 -5.96
C LEU A 52 -11.96 12.21 -6.25
N LYS A 53 -12.03 13.20 -5.38
CA LYS A 53 -11.17 14.39 -5.35
C LYS A 53 -10.17 14.22 -4.20
N TYR A 54 -9.07 14.95 -4.23
CA TYR A 54 -8.17 15.00 -3.09
C TYR A 54 -8.63 16.12 -2.14
N GLY A 55 -8.83 15.83 -0.86
CA GLY A 55 -9.28 16.82 0.11
C GLY A 55 -9.81 16.22 1.41
N MET A 56 -10.04 17.09 2.40
CA MET A 56 -10.48 16.72 3.75
C MET A 56 -11.73 15.81 3.75
N THR A 57 -12.66 16.03 2.82
CA THR A 57 -13.93 15.28 2.69
C THR A 57 -13.73 13.77 2.53
N TYR A 58 -12.67 13.30 1.87
CA TYR A 58 -12.46 11.87 1.65
C TYR A 58 -11.85 11.18 2.87
N ASN A 59 -11.06 11.93 3.65
CA ASN A 59 -10.67 11.46 4.97
C ASN A 59 -11.91 11.29 5.87
N THR A 60 -12.96 12.11 5.70
CA THR A 60 -14.23 11.93 6.42
C THR A 60 -14.91 10.61 6.07
N GLU A 61 -14.94 10.21 4.79
CA GLU A 61 -15.51 8.91 4.40
C GLU A 61 -14.71 7.73 4.94
N ILE A 62 -13.37 7.82 4.93
CA ILE A 62 -12.51 6.82 5.57
C ILE A 62 -12.85 6.71 7.07
N ILE A 63 -12.98 7.83 7.78
CA ILE A 63 -13.35 7.85 9.20
C ILE A 63 -14.73 7.20 9.41
N ARG A 64 -15.72 7.51 8.56
CA ARG A 64 -17.06 6.91 8.62
C ARG A 64 -17.00 5.40 8.43
N TRP A 65 -16.21 4.90 7.48
CA TRP A 65 -16.01 3.47 7.27
C TRP A 65 -15.32 2.81 8.46
N CYS A 66 -14.29 3.44 9.01
CA CYS A 66 -13.61 2.94 10.22
C CYS A 66 -14.55 2.86 11.42
N ASN A 67 -15.38 3.88 11.64
CA ASN A 67 -16.38 3.88 12.72
C ASN A 67 -17.38 2.74 12.55
N ARG A 68 -17.89 2.52 11.33
CA ARG A 68 -18.80 1.41 11.02
C ARG A 68 -18.15 0.04 11.20
N ALA A 69 -16.85 -0.07 10.94
CA ALA A 69 -16.07 -1.29 11.11
C ALA A 69 -15.50 -1.46 12.53
N ALA A 70 -15.87 -0.59 13.47
CA ALA A 70 -15.32 -0.57 14.84
C ALA A 70 -13.79 -0.52 14.90
N VAL A 71 -13.15 0.20 13.96
CA VAL A 71 -11.71 0.45 13.95
C VAL A 71 -11.43 1.75 14.72
N PRO A 72 -10.87 1.70 15.94
CA PRO A 72 -10.71 2.88 16.79
C PRO A 72 -9.54 3.78 16.38
N LYS A 73 -8.72 3.33 15.43
CA LYS A 73 -7.53 4.06 14.97
C LYS A 73 -7.91 5.12 13.93
N HIS A 74 -7.24 6.26 13.97
CA HIS A 74 -7.35 7.25 12.91
C HIS A 74 -6.66 6.76 11.63
N ILE A 75 -7.46 6.44 10.60
CA ILE A 75 -6.99 5.91 9.31
C ILE A 75 -7.09 7.00 8.24
N THR A 76 -6.05 7.09 7.42
CA THR A 76 -5.99 7.95 6.23
C THR A 76 -5.47 7.14 5.04
N PHE A 77 -5.44 7.73 3.84
CA PHE A 77 -4.74 7.12 2.70
C PHE A 77 -3.25 6.85 2.98
N HIS A 78 -2.59 7.65 3.84
CA HIS A 78 -1.21 7.39 4.24
C HIS A 78 -1.08 6.11 5.07
N SER A 79 -2.07 5.84 5.93
CA SER A 79 -2.14 4.58 6.69
C SER A 79 -2.23 3.36 5.76
N ALA A 80 -3.05 3.42 4.71
CA ALA A 80 -3.16 2.33 3.73
C ALA A 80 -1.82 2.08 2.99
N ARG A 81 -1.06 3.15 2.70
CA ARG A 81 0.28 3.05 2.12
C ARG A 81 1.27 2.37 3.06
N HIS A 82 1.22 2.69 4.36
CA HIS A 82 2.03 2.00 5.37
C HIS A 82 1.67 0.51 5.47
N THR A 83 0.37 0.20 5.52
CA THR A 83 -0.11 -1.19 5.55
C THR A 83 0.37 -1.98 4.33
N ASN A 84 0.33 -1.39 3.14
CA ASN A 84 0.86 -2.02 1.93
C ASN A 84 2.36 -2.34 2.06
N ALA A 85 3.16 -1.38 2.54
CA ALA A 85 4.60 -1.57 2.70
C ALA A 85 4.94 -2.70 3.69
N VAL A 86 4.26 -2.73 4.84
CA VAL A 86 4.48 -3.78 5.86
C VAL A 86 4.03 -5.15 5.32
N LEU A 87 2.86 -5.24 4.70
CA LEU A 87 2.38 -6.50 4.13
C LEU A 87 3.33 -7.06 3.07
N LEU A 88 3.89 -6.20 2.21
CA LEU A 88 4.87 -6.66 1.22
C LEU A 88 6.12 -7.25 1.89
N LEU A 89 6.66 -6.59 2.91
CA LEU A 89 7.83 -7.11 3.64
C LEU A 89 7.50 -8.42 4.37
N GLU A 90 6.34 -8.50 5.03
CA GLU A 90 5.88 -9.73 5.71
C GLU A 90 5.68 -10.89 4.75
N ASN A 91 5.29 -10.60 3.50
CA ASN A 91 5.13 -11.60 2.44
C ASN A 91 6.43 -11.81 1.62
N GLY A 92 7.59 -11.42 2.16
CA GLY A 92 8.89 -11.77 1.60
C GLY A 92 9.42 -10.86 0.50
N ALA A 93 8.77 -9.72 0.22
CA ALA A 93 9.35 -8.73 -0.67
C ALA A 93 10.60 -8.09 -0.04
N ASP A 94 11.65 -7.90 -0.85
CA ASP A 94 12.86 -7.24 -0.37
C ASP A 94 12.64 -5.73 -0.13
N ILE A 95 13.43 -5.17 0.79
CA ILE A 95 13.29 -3.77 1.20
C ILE A 95 13.56 -2.78 0.06
N TYR A 96 14.42 -3.11 -0.91
CA TYR A 96 14.70 -2.24 -2.05
C TYR A 96 13.51 -2.19 -3.01
N THR A 97 12.87 -3.33 -3.27
CA THR A 97 11.63 -3.41 -4.05
C THR A 97 10.52 -2.60 -3.39
N VAL A 98 10.33 -2.73 -2.08
CA VAL A 98 9.33 -1.93 -1.34
C VAL A 98 9.68 -0.45 -1.40
N SER A 99 10.95 -0.07 -1.20
CA SER A 99 11.41 1.32 -1.28
C SER A 99 11.14 1.95 -2.65
N LYS A 100 11.43 1.22 -3.73
CA LYS A 100 11.17 1.64 -5.11
C LYS A 100 9.67 1.75 -5.39
N ARG A 101 8.87 0.79 -4.94
CA ARG A 101 7.39 0.80 -5.06
C ARG A 101 6.78 2.03 -4.37
N LEU A 102 7.38 2.47 -3.27
CA LEU A 102 6.99 3.69 -2.56
C LEU A 102 7.60 4.96 -3.20
N GLY A 103 8.56 4.87 -4.11
CA GLY A 103 9.23 6.06 -4.64
C GLY A 103 10.01 6.82 -3.57
N HIS A 104 10.56 6.11 -2.58
CA HIS A 104 11.44 6.69 -1.58
C HIS A 104 12.84 6.90 -2.17
N ARG A 105 13.34 8.13 -2.12
CA ARG A 105 14.71 8.49 -2.55
C ARG A 105 15.77 7.86 -1.65
N GLU A 106 15.49 7.79 -0.35
CA GLU A 106 16.41 7.25 0.65
C GLU A 106 15.84 5.98 1.26
N LEU A 107 16.65 4.92 1.31
CA LEU A 107 16.26 3.65 1.91
C LEU A 107 15.92 3.81 3.40
N ARG A 108 16.53 4.78 4.08
CA ARG A 108 16.28 5.10 5.49
C ARG A 108 14.80 5.33 5.80
N THR A 109 14.05 5.94 4.89
CA THR A 109 12.60 6.16 5.07
C THR A 109 11.81 4.84 5.01
N THR A 110 12.29 3.84 4.28
CA THR A 110 11.66 2.51 4.18
C THR A 110 12.07 1.60 5.35
N GLN A 111 13.27 1.78 5.92
CA GLN A 111 13.78 0.99 7.05
C GLN A 111 12.88 1.04 8.30
N ILE A 112 12.03 2.07 8.45
CA ILE A 112 11.06 2.13 9.56
C ILE A 112 10.11 0.92 9.55
N TYR A 113 9.78 0.37 8.38
CA TYR A 113 8.88 -0.79 8.27
C TYR A 113 9.58 -2.12 8.57
N ALA A 114 10.86 -2.24 8.23
CA ALA A 114 11.65 -3.44 8.53
C ALA A 114 11.77 -3.67 10.05
N LYS A 115 11.85 -2.59 10.84
CA LYS A 115 11.82 -2.67 12.31
C LYS A 115 10.52 -3.24 12.86
N ILE A 116 9.39 -2.99 12.19
CA ILE A 116 8.09 -3.52 12.59
C ILE A 116 8.06 -5.04 12.38
N VAL A 117 8.61 -5.52 11.25
CA VAL A 117 8.73 -6.96 10.97
C VAL A 117 9.62 -7.64 12.01
N ASP A 118 10.77 -7.04 12.34
CA ASP A 118 11.68 -7.55 13.38
C ASP A 118 11.01 -7.62 14.77
N SER A 119 10.22 -6.60 15.14
CA SER A 119 9.45 -6.62 16.40
C SER A 119 8.47 -7.79 16.43
N LYS A 120 7.76 -8.04 15.34
CA LYS A 120 6.82 -9.17 15.26
C LYS A 120 7.51 -10.52 15.31
N MET A 121 8.70 -10.64 14.74
CA MET A 121 9.50 -11.87 14.84
C MET A 121 9.91 -12.14 16.30
N LYS A 122 10.29 -11.10 17.03
CA LYS A 122 10.56 -11.21 18.48
C LYS A 122 9.32 -11.61 19.25
N GLU A 123 8.21 -10.91 19.05
CA GLU A 123 6.93 -11.25 19.68
C GLU A 123 6.52 -12.69 19.39
N ALA A 124 6.72 -13.19 18.17
CA ALA A 124 6.41 -14.56 17.80
C ALA A 124 7.25 -15.60 18.54
N ALA A 125 8.52 -15.30 18.86
CA ALA A 125 9.37 -16.18 19.66
C ALA A 125 8.86 -16.32 21.10
N GLU A 126 8.26 -15.26 21.64
CA GLU A 126 7.72 -15.21 23.01
C GLU A 126 6.30 -15.81 23.14
N ILE A 127 5.67 -16.28 22.05
CA ILE A 127 4.33 -16.89 22.09
C ILE A 127 4.34 -18.26 22.78
N ILE A 128 5.49 -18.94 22.80
CA ILE A 128 5.61 -20.24 23.45
C ILE A 128 5.48 -20.01 24.98
N PRO A 129 4.49 -20.63 25.64
CA PRO A 129 4.31 -20.46 27.08
C PRO A 129 5.54 -20.98 27.85
N GLU A 130 5.89 -20.30 28.94
CA GLU A 130 6.95 -20.76 29.84
C GLU A 130 6.64 -22.17 30.35
N LEU A 131 7.55 -23.10 30.09
CA LEU A 131 7.48 -24.45 30.64
C LEU A 131 8.18 -24.45 32.00
N ASN A 132 7.44 -24.78 33.05
CA ASN A 132 8.00 -25.01 34.39
C ASN A 132 8.80 -26.32 34.38
N ILE A 133 10.02 -26.27 33.85
CA ILE A 133 10.97 -27.38 33.87
C ILE A 133 11.93 -27.11 35.02
N GLU A 134 11.90 -27.96 36.04
CA GLU A 134 12.95 -27.98 37.06
C GLU A 134 14.26 -28.42 36.37
N LEU A 135 15.24 -27.52 36.34
CA LEU A 135 16.60 -27.76 35.84
C LEU A 135 17.52 -28.24 36.96
#